data_AF-A0A3A9WEP4-F1
#
_entry.id   AF-A0A3A9WEP4-F1
#
_cell.length_a   1.000
_cell.length_b   1.000
_cell.length_c   1.000
_cell.angle_alpha   90.00
_cell.angle_beta   90.00
_cell.angle_gamma   90.00
#
_symmetry.space_group_name_H-M   'P 1'
#
loop_
_entity.id
_entity.type
_entity.pdbx_description
1 polymer ?
#
loop_
_entity_poly.entity_id
_entity_poly.type
_entity_poly.pdbx_seq_one_letter_code
_entity_poly.pdbx_strand_id
1 'polypeptide(L)'
;MAFFKTQILFLFLLLFIIIPIFTKAQDTKFIIPDSLKTKTPEALVDLITSSDADHIEVYEEVLESFHKNDTVIGKIYIELGQFFYMKEDFKRSVTYANKLLNKKQIITNDKLIFSAYRIIGSSFLRQGKYQKSYDYYYKALQIANQQENLRNIIIANSGRILVLQKMNKLDKALEISKEMLQAINKTSFKNGKNHVAIFTNINEVFLGKEEYDSVLYYADKGINMSKSLNYKEGLVDLYIKKGIVYYYKKEFDQAFDNLKSAKDLLDLYKIGNKFFPTVKVNYYMAACYYEQRNYDKAISYLYNTMDFIEEKDRSRLPVIQSHLLLANCYFKKKDYKQAHYWENIYVKLNKNYQEEKDKTVNTIYEKEIEKHEKEITQLKNKENISKYLLIGSITMSLILLFIGFTYYKKQQSNKLVFSELVEKIKHLEGEKSKKTSKDSSATIVIDDKKVTAVLKGLEKLEDEEYFLKSECGLGLMAKKVKTNTTYLTKIIHAHKGKNFNEYITDLRIEYALKRLKNDKKFRAFSVKSIAAEVGYKSDDAFAKRFRAKTGLNPSYYIKNIEKLQQDNNIAESV
;
A
#
# COMPACT_ATOMS: atom_id res chain seq x y z
N MET A 1 -43.47 21.64 36.85
CA MET A 1 -42.32 20.75 36.54
C MET A 1 -41.38 21.26 35.45
N ALA A 2 -41.81 22.10 34.51
CA ALA A 2 -40.91 22.65 33.47
C ALA A 2 -39.90 23.70 34.00
N PHE A 3 -40.28 24.48 35.03
CA PHE A 3 -39.46 25.57 35.57
C PHE A 3 -38.23 25.11 36.37
N PHE A 4 -38.31 23.91 36.97
CA PHE A 4 -37.20 23.32 37.74
C PHE A 4 -36.12 22.68 36.85
N LYS A 5 -36.48 22.23 35.64
CA LYS A 5 -35.51 21.62 34.70
C LYS A 5 -34.60 22.65 34.06
N THR A 6 -35.09 23.86 33.80
CA THR A 6 -34.29 24.94 33.19
C THR A 6 -33.25 25.53 34.15
N GLN A 7 -33.55 25.62 35.46
CA GLN A 7 -32.56 26.08 36.44
C GLN A 7 -31.44 25.05 36.69
N ILE A 8 -31.77 23.76 36.68
CA ILE A 8 -30.76 22.69 36.84
C ILE A 8 -29.83 22.62 35.61
N LEU A 9 -30.37 22.82 34.40
CA LEU A 9 -29.56 22.86 33.18
C LEU A 9 -28.64 24.09 33.14
N PHE A 10 -29.11 25.24 33.65
CA PHE A 10 -28.31 26.46 33.74
C PHE A 10 -27.20 26.35 34.80
N LEU A 11 -27.46 25.67 35.93
CA LEU A 11 -26.45 25.38 36.96
C LEU A 11 -25.37 24.41 36.43
N PHE A 12 -25.75 23.41 35.63
CA PHE A 12 -24.80 22.49 35.00
C PHE A 12 -23.93 23.16 33.91
N LEU A 13 -24.50 24.12 33.16
CA LEU A 13 -23.75 24.89 32.17
C LEU A 13 -22.77 25.89 32.82
N LEU A 14 -23.12 26.48 33.96
CA LEU A 14 -22.21 27.32 34.75
C LEU A 14 -21.05 26.50 35.36
N LEU A 15 -21.31 25.26 35.79
CA LEU A 15 -20.27 24.34 36.25
C LEU A 15 -19.30 23.95 35.13
N PHE A 16 -19.75 23.79 33.88
CA PHE A 16 -18.87 23.46 32.75
C PHE A 16 -18.01 24.63 32.26
N ILE A 17 -18.41 25.89 32.51
CA ILE A 17 -17.64 27.08 32.14
C ILE A 17 -16.61 27.45 33.23
N ILE A 18 -16.77 26.97 34.46
CA ILE A 18 -15.83 27.25 35.58
C ILE A 18 -14.74 26.17 35.70
N ILE A 19 -14.93 24.97 35.15
CA ILE A 19 -13.92 23.89 35.20
C ILE A 19 -12.64 24.15 34.37
N PRO A 20 -12.61 24.97 33.28
CA PRO A 20 -11.35 25.32 32.63
C PRO A 20 -10.51 26.37 33.38
N ILE A 21 -11.05 27.02 34.44
CA ILE A 21 -10.33 28.09 35.15
C ILE A 21 -9.45 27.53 36.28
N PHE A 22 -9.71 26.30 36.74
CA PHE A 22 -8.88 25.61 37.75
C PHE A 22 -7.94 24.54 37.18
N THR A 23 -7.79 24.47 35.86
CA THR A 23 -6.68 23.74 35.21
C THR A 23 -5.75 24.71 34.48
N LYS A 24 -5.47 25.87 35.09
CA LYS A 24 -4.09 26.33 35.03
C LYS A 24 -3.29 25.29 35.80
N ALA A 25 -2.59 24.44 35.06
CA ALA A 25 -1.41 23.79 35.61
C ALA A 25 -0.68 24.86 36.42
N GLN A 26 -0.62 24.64 37.73
CA GLN A 26 0.17 25.48 38.60
C GLN A 26 1.60 25.24 38.10
N ASP A 27 2.10 26.15 37.26
CA ASP A 27 3.53 26.36 37.06
C ASP A 27 4.09 26.81 38.43
N THR A 28 4.09 25.88 39.37
CA THR A 28 4.92 25.98 40.56
C THR A 28 6.33 25.89 40.01
N LYS A 29 6.95 27.06 39.78
CA LYS A 29 8.38 27.13 39.52
C LYS A 29 9.05 26.29 40.59
N PHE A 30 9.62 25.15 40.19
CA PHE A 30 10.39 24.31 41.08
C PHE A 30 11.42 25.15 41.82
N ILE A 31 11.30 25.18 43.14
CA ILE A 31 12.23 25.91 43.99
C ILE A 31 13.32 24.92 44.39
N ILE A 32 14.51 25.09 43.82
CA ILE A 32 15.70 24.30 44.18
C ILE A 32 15.89 24.40 45.70
N PRO A 33 15.89 23.27 46.44
CA PRO A 33 16.17 23.26 47.87
C PRO A 33 17.50 23.96 48.17
N ASP A 34 17.55 24.76 49.25
CA ASP A 34 18.75 25.54 49.58
C ASP A 34 20.00 24.66 49.78
N SER A 35 19.82 23.43 50.24
CA SER A 35 20.88 22.42 50.37
C SER A 35 21.50 21.98 49.03
N LEU A 36 20.81 22.19 47.90
CA LEU A 36 21.22 21.77 46.56
C LEU A 36 21.69 22.93 45.67
N LYS A 37 21.40 24.19 46.03
CA LYS A 37 21.80 25.38 45.26
C LYS A 37 23.32 25.52 45.06
N THR A 38 24.13 24.96 45.96
CA THR A 38 25.60 25.03 45.93
C THR A 38 26.25 23.77 45.33
N LYS A 39 25.48 22.75 44.98
CA LYS A 39 26.02 21.49 44.45
C LYS A 39 26.39 21.63 42.98
N THR A 40 27.51 21.02 42.60
CA THR A 40 27.88 20.92 41.18
C THR A 40 27.04 19.82 40.50
N PRO A 41 26.89 19.87 39.16
CA PRO A 41 26.25 18.79 38.41
C PRO A 41 26.85 17.40 38.69
N GLU A 42 28.16 17.30 38.89
CA GLU A 42 28.86 16.05 39.24
C GLU A 42 28.47 15.56 40.64
N ALA A 43 28.39 16.46 41.63
CA ALA A 43 27.94 16.11 42.98
C ALA A 43 26.47 15.64 43.00
N LEU A 44 25.64 16.12 42.06
CA LEU A 44 24.27 15.62 41.87
C LEU A 44 24.25 14.22 41.24
N VAL A 45 25.19 13.89 40.36
CA VAL A 45 25.33 12.51 39.83
C VAL A 45 25.71 11.55 40.96
N ASP A 46 26.64 11.91 41.82
CA ASP A 46 27.00 11.09 42.98
C ASP A 46 25.77 10.84 43.86
N LEU A 47 24.98 11.88 44.14
CA LEU A 47 23.73 11.74 44.88
C LEU A 47 22.70 10.87 44.15
N ILE A 48 22.49 11.05 42.84
CA ILE A 48 21.55 10.22 42.05
C ILE A 48 21.99 8.75 42.04
N THR A 49 23.29 8.49 42.00
CA THR A 49 23.84 7.13 41.95
C THR A 49 23.96 6.46 43.32
N SER A 50 23.97 7.24 44.41
CA SER A 50 24.08 6.77 45.80
C SER A 50 22.76 6.76 46.59
N SER A 51 21.69 7.39 46.10
CA SER A 51 20.44 7.58 46.85
C SER A 51 19.37 6.54 46.55
N ASP A 52 18.50 6.30 47.52
CA ASP A 52 17.25 5.55 47.32
C ASP A 52 16.21 6.38 46.53
N ALA A 53 15.23 5.70 45.94
CA ALA A 53 14.38 6.21 44.86
C ALA A 53 13.65 7.54 45.16
N ASP A 54 13.40 7.85 46.44
CA ASP A 54 12.55 8.96 46.89
C ASP A 54 13.17 10.36 46.74
N HIS A 55 14.50 10.46 46.55
CA HIS A 55 15.18 11.75 46.39
C HIS A 55 15.75 11.99 44.98
N ILE A 56 15.72 10.96 44.11
CA ILE A 56 16.28 11.03 42.76
C ILE A 56 15.56 12.09 41.92
N GLU A 57 14.24 12.20 42.03
CA GLU A 57 13.45 13.16 41.24
C GLU A 57 13.83 14.62 41.53
N VAL A 58 14.09 14.96 42.80
CA VAL A 58 14.53 16.30 43.18
C VAL A 58 15.94 16.59 42.64
N TYR A 59 16.86 15.63 42.72
CA TYR A 59 18.21 15.81 42.15
C TYR A 59 18.18 15.92 40.62
N GLU A 60 17.29 15.20 39.96
CA GLU A 60 17.04 15.28 38.52
C GLU A 60 16.56 16.67 38.11
N GLU A 61 15.60 17.23 38.86
CA GLU A 61 15.02 18.54 38.57
C GLU A 61 16.01 19.68 38.80
N VAL A 62 16.85 19.57 39.84
CA VAL A 62 17.97 20.50 40.05
C VAL A 62 19.00 20.37 38.93
N LEU A 63 19.34 19.16 38.47
CA LEU A 63 20.27 18.94 37.36
C LEU A 63 19.75 19.56 36.04
N GLU A 64 18.44 19.52 35.79
CA GLU A 64 17.82 20.10 34.60
C GLU A 64 17.83 21.64 34.59
N SER A 65 17.91 22.26 35.76
CA SER A 65 17.98 23.73 35.91
C SER A 65 19.34 24.34 35.51
N PHE A 66 20.39 23.53 35.36
CA PHE A 66 21.69 24.01 34.91
C PHE A 66 21.61 24.34 33.40
N HIS A 67 21.67 25.63 33.05
CA HIS A 67 21.60 26.08 31.65
C HIS A 67 22.96 26.45 31.03
N LYS A 68 24.02 26.57 31.84
CA LYS A 68 25.26 27.24 31.40
C LYS A 68 26.30 26.34 30.72
N ASN A 69 26.09 25.02 30.63
CA ASN A 69 27.12 24.13 30.08
C ASN A 69 26.53 22.84 29.44
N ASP A 70 25.83 22.98 28.32
CA ASP A 70 25.09 21.88 27.67
C ASP A 70 25.96 20.66 27.32
N THR A 71 27.26 20.83 27.06
CA THR A 71 28.17 19.68 26.82
C THR A 71 28.48 18.89 28.10
N VAL A 72 28.63 19.57 29.24
CA VAL A 72 28.85 18.90 30.54
C VAL A 72 27.60 18.12 30.94
N ILE A 73 26.44 18.75 30.80
CA ILE A 73 25.14 18.10 31.06
C ILE A 73 24.92 16.92 30.12
N GLY A 74 25.30 17.05 28.85
CA GLY A 74 25.29 15.94 27.90
C GLY A 74 26.14 14.75 28.37
N LYS A 75 27.36 14.98 28.88
CA LYS A 75 28.19 13.91 29.44
C LYS A 75 27.50 13.24 30.63
N ILE A 76 26.94 14.04 31.54
CA ILE A 76 26.21 13.55 32.71
C ILE A 76 25.02 12.66 32.31
N TYR A 77 24.23 13.07 31.31
CA TYR A 77 23.12 12.24 30.84
C TYR A 77 23.58 10.90 30.23
N ILE A 78 24.74 10.89 29.57
CA ILE A 78 25.34 9.63 29.10
C ILE A 78 25.79 8.75 30.27
N GLU A 79 26.43 9.34 31.28
CA GLU A 79 26.88 8.64 32.49
C GLU A 79 25.72 8.05 33.26
N LEU A 80 24.66 8.83 33.52
CA LEU A 80 23.42 8.35 34.15
C LEU A 80 22.72 7.30 33.29
N GLY A 81 22.62 7.52 31.98
CA GLY A 81 22.07 6.53 31.05
C GLY A 81 22.81 5.19 31.08
N GLN A 82 24.14 5.24 31.23
CA GLN A 82 24.98 4.05 31.36
C GLN A 82 24.89 3.41 32.75
N PHE A 83 24.82 4.21 33.82
CA PHE A 83 24.60 3.74 35.19
C PHE A 83 23.28 2.95 35.30
N PHE A 84 22.17 3.53 34.85
CA PHE A 84 20.88 2.84 34.87
C PHE A 84 20.85 1.62 33.96
N TYR A 85 21.59 1.63 32.83
CA TYR A 85 21.78 0.42 32.02
C TYR A 85 22.49 -0.70 32.81
N MET A 86 23.53 -0.38 33.58
CA MET A 86 24.23 -1.35 34.42
C MET A 86 23.38 -1.85 35.59
N LYS A 87 22.49 -1.01 36.11
CA LYS A 87 21.47 -1.39 37.11
C LYS A 87 20.27 -2.13 36.50
N GLU A 88 20.29 -2.38 35.20
CA GLU A 88 19.20 -2.99 34.42
C GLU A 88 17.87 -2.22 34.43
N ASP A 89 17.86 -0.96 34.89
CA ASP A 89 16.75 -0.05 34.69
C ASP A 89 16.82 0.54 33.27
N PHE A 90 16.43 -0.29 32.31
CA PHE A 90 16.47 0.07 30.89
C PHE A 90 15.49 1.20 30.54
N LYS A 91 14.46 1.44 31.36
CA LYS A 91 13.51 2.55 31.15
C LYS A 91 14.20 3.87 31.48
N ARG A 92 14.77 4.02 32.69
CA ARG A 92 15.52 5.22 33.08
C ARG A 92 16.74 5.42 32.19
N SER A 93 17.46 4.35 31.84
CA SER A 93 18.57 4.41 30.89
C SER A 93 18.19 5.09 29.56
N VAL A 94 17.05 4.69 28.97
CA VAL A 94 16.52 5.31 27.75
C VAL A 94 16.08 6.74 28.00
N THR A 95 15.45 7.04 29.15
CA THR A 95 15.03 8.39 29.51
C THR A 95 16.19 9.36 29.49
N TYR A 96 17.29 9.07 30.21
CA TYR A 96 18.46 9.95 30.27
C TYR A 96 19.15 10.11 28.91
N ALA A 97 19.30 9.03 28.15
CA ALA A 97 19.85 9.14 26.80
C ALA A 97 18.96 10.00 25.88
N ASN A 98 17.63 9.96 26.04
CA ASN A 98 16.72 10.84 25.31
C ASN A 98 16.76 12.31 25.79
N LYS A 99 16.98 12.57 27.09
CA LYS A 99 17.18 13.95 27.60
C LYS A 99 18.32 14.65 26.83
N LEU A 100 19.41 13.92 26.54
CA LEU A 100 20.49 14.43 25.66
C LEU A 100 20.00 14.69 24.23
N LEU A 101 19.31 13.74 23.63
CA LEU A 101 18.88 13.83 22.22
C LEU A 101 17.84 14.94 21.99
N ASN A 102 17.02 15.27 22.99
CA ASN A 102 16.06 16.37 22.92
C ASN A 102 16.75 17.74 22.92
N LYS A 103 17.97 17.83 23.47
CA LYS A 103 18.82 19.02 23.44
C LYS A 103 19.76 19.06 22.22
N LYS A 104 19.57 18.21 21.20
CA LYS A 104 20.45 18.10 20.03
C LYS A 104 20.61 19.39 19.23
N GLN A 105 19.65 20.33 19.30
CA GLN A 105 19.77 21.65 18.68
C GLN A 105 20.89 22.51 19.31
N ILE A 106 21.26 22.21 20.57
CA ILE A 106 22.25 22.95 21.34
C ILE A 106 23.51 22.10 21.56
N ILE A 107 23.35 20.80 21.79
CA ILE A 107 24.44 19.83 21.91
C ILE A 107 24.74 19.24 20.54
N THR A 108 25.71 19.82 19.83
CA THR A 108 26.23 19.32 18.55
C THR A 108 27.37 18.30 18.73
N ASN A 109 27.60 17.82 19.95
CA ASN A 109 28.65 16.84 20.22
C ASN A 109 28.25 15.44 19.72
N ASP A 110 28.74 15.20 18.53
CA ASP A 110 28.52 14.05 17.69
C ASP A 110 28.97 12.72 18.34
N LYS A 111 29.96 12.75 19.26
CA LYS A 111 30.37 11.58 20.07
C LYS A 111 29.36 11.26 21.19
N LEU A 112 28.78 12.29 21.81
CA LEU A 112 27.75 12.09 22.84
C LEU A 112 26.44 11.60 22.21
N ILE A 113 26.06 12.13 21.06
CA ILE A 113 24.88 11.67 20.30
C ILE A 113 25.04 10.20 19.89
N PHE A 114 26.21 9.81 19.38
CA PHE A 114 26.53 8.40 19.12
C PHE A 114 26.33 7.53 20.37
N SER A 115 26.86 7.99 21.51
CA SER A 115 26.77 7.25 22.78
C SER A 115 25.33 7.11 23.26
N ALA A 116 24.50 8.14 23.12
CA ALA A 116 23.08 8.09 23.44
C ALA A 116 22.33 7.07 22.58
N TYR A 117 22.50 7.12 21.26
CA TYR A 117 21.88 6.15 20.36
C TYR A 117 22.34 4.71 20.66
N ARG A 118 23.63 4.51 20.98
CA ARG A 118 24.15 3.19 21.39
C ARG A 118 23.53 2.70 22.69
N ILE A 119 23.39 3.56 23.70
CA ILE A 119 22.76 3.21 24.98
C ILE A 119 21.29 2.84 24.75
N ILE A 120 20.54 3.65 24.01
CA ILE A 120 19.13 3.37 23.70
C ILE A 120 18.99 2.06 22.92
N GLY A 121 19.84 1.84 21.91
CA GLY A 121 19.90 0.59 21.16
C GLY A 121 20.15 -0.61 22.08
N SER A 122 21.12 -0.51 22.98
CA SER A 122 21.46 -1.56 23.96
C SER A 122 20.30 -1.82 24.92
N SER A 123 19.68 -0.76 25.45
CA SER A 123 18.55 -0.85 26.39
C SER A 123 17.32 -1.47 25.74
N PHE A 124 17.03 -1.16 24.47
CA PHE A 124 15.94 -1.82 23.75
C PHE A 124 16.24 -3.28 23.42
N LEU A 125 17.49 -3.62 23.09
CA LEU A 125 17.89 -5.01 22.89
C LEU A 125 17.64 -5.84 24.15
N ARG A 126 17.99 -5.30 25.32
CA ARG A 126 17.78 -5.96 26.61
C ARG A 126 16.32 -6.11 26.99
N GLN A 127 15.47 -5.17 26.59
CA GLN A 127 14.00 -5.25 26.73
C GLN A 127 13.34 -6.15 25.67
N GLY A 128 14.12 -6.85 24.85
CA GLY A 128 13.59 -7.64 23.74
C GLY A 128 13.15 -6.83 22.53
N LYS A 129 13.08 -5.49 22.59
CA LYS A 129 12.57 -4.58 21.55
C LYS A 129 13.51 -4.47 20.32
N TYR A 130 13.68 -5.56 19.57
CA TYR A 130 14.72 -5.72 18.55
C TYR A 130 14.64 -4.70 17.40
N GLN A 131 13.47 -4.43 16.81
CA GLN A 131 13.42 -3.44 15.71
C GLN A 131 13.85 -2.05 16.18
N LYS A 132 13.34 -1.58 17.32
CA LYS A 132 13.74 -0.29 17.90
C LYS A 132 15.24 -0.29 18.16
N SER A 133 15.76 -1.37 18.75
CA SER A 133 17.20 -1.52 18.97
C SER A 133 18.00 -1.38 17.66
N TYR A 134 17.60 -2.10 16.61
CA TYR A 134 18.24 -2.06 15.30
C TYR A 134 18.23 -0.64 14.72
N ASP A 135 17.07 0.05 14.76
CA ASP A 135 16.91 1.41 14.27
C ASP A 135 17.85 2.40 14.99
N TYR A 136 17.98 2.26 16.31
CA TYR A 136 18.88 3.12 17.10
C TYR A 136 20.36 2.81 16.88
N TYR A 137 20.74 1.54 16.71
CA TYR A 137 22.10 1.22 16.27
C TYR A 137 22.39 1.71 14.84
N TYR A 138 21.40 1.71 13.96
CA TYR A 138 21.54 2.28 12.62
C TYR A 138 21.74 3.80 12.68
N LYS A 139 20.99 4.52 13.54
CA LYS A 139 21.25 5.95 13.80
C LYS A 139 22.65 6.19 14.37
N ALA A 140 23.13 5.35 15.29
CA ALA A 140 24.51 5.44 15.79
C ALA A 140 25.53 5.21 14.66
N LEU A 141 25.29 4.24 13.78
CA LEU A 141 26.14 3.97 12.63
C LEU A 141 26.21 5.16 11.65
N GLN A 142 25.09 5.85 11.40
CA GLN A 142 25.07 7.03 10.53
C GLN A 142 26.00 8.13 11.04
N ILE A 143 25.94 8.42 12.35
CA ILE A 143 26.85 9.37 13.00
C ILE A 143 28.31 8.90 12.92
N ALA A 144 28.55 7.61 13.14
CA ALA A 144 29.90 7.05 13.06
C ALA A 144 30.49 7.13 11.64
N ASN A 145 29.68 6.93 10.61
CA ASN A 145 30.08 7.07 9.20
C ASN A 145 30.39 8.53 8.84
N GLN A 146 29.56 9.48 9.30
CA GLN A 146 29.81 10.91 9.08
C GLN A 146 31.13 11.39 9.68
N GLN A 147 31.53 10.81 10.81
CA GLN A 147 32.81 11.10 11.47
C GLN A 147 33.99 10.28 10.93
N GLU A 148 33.74 9.37 10.00
CA GLU A 148 34.71 8.37 9.54
C GLU A 148 35.36 7.58 10.71
N ASN A 149 34.62 7.43 11.82
CA ASN A 149 35.13 6.83 13.05
C ASN A 149 34.92 5.32 13.05
N LEU A 150 35.92 4.60 12.55
CA LEU A 150 35.86 3.14 12.42
C LEU A 150 35.53 2.40 13.72
N ARG A 151 36.09 2.84 14.85
CA ARG A 151 35.80 2.21 16.14
C ARG A 151 34.30 2.27 16.45
N ASN A 152 33.68 3.41 16.21
CA ASN A 152 32.24 3.59 16.41
C ASN A 152 31.41 2.82 15.38
N ILE A 153 31.88 2.72 14.13
CA ILE A 153 31.26 1.87 13.09
C ILE A 153 31.23 0.41 13.54
N ILE A 154 32.35 -0.11 14.05
CA ILE A 154 32.45 -1.49 14.57
C ILE A 154 31.50 -1.70 15.76
N ILE A 155 31.45 -0.76 16.70
CA ILE A 155 30.58 -0.86 17.87
C ILE A 155 29.10 -0.86 17.46
N ALA A 156 28.68 0.06 16.58
CA ALA A 156 27.30 0.14 16.12
C ALA A 156 26.89 -1.11 15.32
N ASN A 157 27.74 -1.57 14.42
CA ASN A 157 27.47 -2.79 13.66
C ASN A 157 27.48 -4.06 14.52
N SER A 158 28.33 -4.14 15.55
CA SER A 158 28.27 -5.26 16.53
C SER A 158 26.91 -5.32 17.23
N GLY A 159 26.35 -4.15 17.59
CA GLY A 159 24.99 -4.05 18.11
C GLY A 159 23.93 -4.53 17.11
N ARG A 160 24.04 -4.10 15.84
CA ARG A 160 23.14 -4.54 14.76
C ARG A 160 23.20 -6.05 14.51
N ILE A 161 24.41 -6.63 14.47
CA ILE A 161 24.63 -8.07 14.29
C ILE A 161 23.91 -8.84 15.40
N LEU A 162 24.12 -8.44 16.66
CA LEU A 162 23.48 -9.10 17.80
C LEU A 162 21.94 -9.02 17.71
N VAL A 163 21.40 -7.89 17.29
CA VAL A 163 19.95 -7.73 17.07
C VAL A 163 19.46 -8.64 15.94
N LEU A 164 20.16 -8.69 14.81
CA LEU A 164 19.80 -9.55 13.68
C LEU A 164 19.82 -11.03 14.06
N GLN A 165 20.77 -11.47 14.88
CA GLN A 165 20.80 -12.83 15.43
C GLN A 165 19.55 -13.12 16.27
N LYS A 166 19.14 -12.18 17.14
CA LYS A 166 17.91 -12.33 17.93
C LYS A 166 16.65 -12.35 17.07
N MET A 167 16.69 -11.72 15.90
CA MET A 167 15.62 -11.77 14.89
C MET A 167 15.73 -12.98 13.94
N ASN A 168 16.68 -13.89 14.16
CA ASN A 168 16.98 -15.03 13.27
C ASN A 168 17.34 -14.62 11.82
N LYS A 169 17.90 -13.43 11.61
CA LYS A 169 18.33 -12.90 10.31
C LYS A 169 19.83 -13.12 10.10
N LEU A 170 20.24 -14.39 10.12
CA LEU A 170 21.64 -14.79 10.18
C LEU A 170 22.43 -14.41 8.92
N ASP A 171 21.82 -14.44 7.73
CA ASP A 171 22.51 -14.08 6.48
C ASP A 171 22.89 -12.61 6.44
N LYS A 172 21.97 -11.72 6.84
CA LYS A 172 22.24 -10.28 6.96
C LYS A 172 23.28 -9.99 8.04
N ALA A 173 23.24 -10.73 9.15
CA ALA A 173 24.24 -10.61 10.20
C ALA A 173 25.63 -11.02 9.69
N LEU A 174 25.71 -12.07 8.86
CA LEU A 174 26.95 -12.54 8.26
C LEU A 174 27.51 -11.55 7.23
N GLU A 175 26.64 -10.98 6.39
CA GLU A 175 26.99 -9.93 5.42
C GLU A 175 27.68 -8.75 6.12
N ILE A 176 27.02 -8.15 7.12
CA ILE A 176 27.59 -7.04 7.90
C ILE A 176 28.90 -7.45 8.58
N SER A 177 28.98 -8.68 9.11
CA SER A 177 30.19 -9.15 9.77
C SER A 177 31.38 -9.29 8.80
N LYS A 178 31.13 -9.74 7.56
CA LYS A 178 32.15 -9.83 6.50
C LYS A 178 32.59 -8.45 6.03
N GLU A 179 31.65 -7.51 5.85
CA GLU A 179 31.98 -6.12 5.52
C GLU A 179 32.88 -5.48 6.59
N MET A 180 32.55 -5.67 7.88
CA MET A 180 33.38 -5.20 8.98
C MET A 180 34.79 -5.79 8.97
N LEU A 181 34.90 -7.09 8.69
CA LEU A 181 36.20 -7.77 8.59
C LEU A 181 37.03 -7.22 7.42
N GLN A 182 36.40 -6.95 6.27
CA GLN A 182 37.10 -6.33 5.14
C GLN A 182 37.53 -4.89 5.45
N ALA A 183 36.67 -4.11 6.10
CA ALA A 183 36.95 -2.73 6.46
C ALA A 183 38.12 -2.65 7.46
N ILE A 184 38.11 -3.43 8.54
CA ILE A 184 39.15 -3.33 9.57
C ILE A 184 40.55 -3.69 9.03
N ASN A 185 40.64 -4.59 8.04
CA ASN A 185 41.90 -4.99 7.42
C ASN A 185 42.61 -3.86 6.66
N LYS A 186 41.89 -2.79 6.32
CA LYS A 186 42.42 -1.61 5.61
C LYS A 186 42.81 -0.47 6.58
N THR A 187 42.79 -0.72 7.88
CA THR A 187 42.94 0.33 8.90
C THR A 187 44.05 0.03 9.91
N SER A 188 44.45 1.04 10.69
CA SER A 188 45.41 0.89 11.79
C SER A 188 44.89 0.01 12.94
N PHE A 189 43.58 -0.26 13.00
CA PHE A 189 43.00 -1.17 13.99
C PHE A 189 43.15 -2.66 13.63
N LYS A 190 43.77 -2.98 12.48
CA LYS A 190 44.15 -4.34 12.10
C LYS A 190 45.01 -4.97 13.20
N ASN A 191 44.86 -6.27 13.40
CA ASN A 191 45.52 -7.05 14.44
C ASN A 191 45.32 -6.53 15.87
N GLY A 192 44.31 -5.70 16.13
CA GLY A 192 43.97 -5.19 17.46
C GLY A 192 42.76 -5.87 18.10
N LYS A 193 42.40 -5.46 19.32
CA LYS A 193 41.25 -6.02 20.07
C LYS A 193 39.92 -5.89 19.32
N ASN A 194 39.74 -4.83 18.53
CA ASN A 194 38.55 -4.65 17.68
C ASN A 194 38.46 -5.71 16.58
N HIS A 195 39.59 -6.20 16.08
CA HIS A 195 39.62 -7.28 15.08
C HIS A 195 39.22 -8.61 15.73
N VAL A 196 39.71 -8.88 16.95
CA VAL A 196 39.24 -10.01 17.75
C VAL A 196 37.73 -9.95 17.96
N ALA A 197 37.17 -8.79 18.30
CA ALA A 197 35.73 -8.62 18.50
C ALA A 197 34.91 -8.89 17.22
N ILE A 198 35.48 -8.63 16.03
CA ILE A 198 34.85 -9.01 14.76
C ILE A 198 34.84 -10.54 14.61
N PHE A 199 35.93 -11.23 14.95
CA PHE A 199 35.95 -12.70 14.94
C PHE A 199 34.94 -13.31 15.91
N THR A 200 34.77 -12.76 17.12
CA THR A 200 33.77 -13.24 18.07
C THR A 200 32.35 -13.09 17.53
N ASN A 201 32.05 -11.96 16.88
CA ASN A 201 30.74 -11.74 16.24
C ASN A 201 30.49 -12.72 15.08
N ILE A 202 31.49 -12.90 14.20
CA ILE A 202 31.44 -13.85 13.09
C ILE A 202 31.18 -15.27 13.61
N ASN A 203 31.90 -15.68 14.65
CA ASN A 203 31.72 -17.00 15.28
C ASN A 203 30.32 -17.18 15.84
N GLU A 204 29.75 -16.18 16.51
CA GLU A 204 28.38 -16.27 17.01
C GLU A 204 27.36 -16.41 15.84
N VAL A 205 27.60 -15.74 14.70
CA VAL A 205 26.74 -15.87 13.52
C VAL A 205 26.86 -17.26 12.89
N PHE A 206 28.08 -17.78 12.70
CA PHE A 206 28.28 -19.12 12.16
C PHE A 206 27.78 -20.22 13.11
N LEU A 207 27.90 -20.05 14.43
CA LEU A 207 27.26 -20.96 15.40
C LEU A 207 25.75 -20.98 15.22
N GLY A 208 25.11 -19.82 15.04
CA GLY A 208 23.67 -19.76 14.78
C GLY A 208 23.26 -20.42 13.46
N LYS A 209 24.17 -20.46 12.47
CA LYS A 209 24.00 -21.16 11.19
C LYS A 209 24.43 -22.63 11.23
N GLU A 210 24.93 -23.11 12.37
CA GLU A 210 25.49 -24.46 12.55
C GLU A 210 26.69 -24.77 11.62
N GLU A 211 27.39 -23.74 11.14
CA GLU A 211 28.59 -23.88 10.29
C GLU A 211 29.85 -24.03 11.15
N TYR A 212 30.00 -25.21 11.74
CA TYR A 212 31.01 -25.49 12.77
C TYR A 212 32.47 -25.31 12.32
N ASP A 213 32.83 -25.72 11.10
CA ASP A 213 34.21 -25.57 10.60
C ASP A 213 34.60 -24.09 10.44
N SER A 214 33.65 -23.25 10.00
CA SER A 214 33.83 -21.80 9.94
C SER A 214 34.06 -21.22 11.33
N VAL A 215 33.33 -21.67 12.35
CA VAL A 215 33.53 -21.23 13.74
C VAL A 215 34.94 -21.58 14.22
N LEU A 216 35.40 -22.81 14.00
CA LEU A 216 36.76 -23.22 14.41
C LEU A 216 37.83 -22.38 13.71
N TYR A 217 37.70 -22.16 12.41
CA TYR A 217 38.64 -21.35 11.62
C TYR A 217 38.80 -19.93 12.15
N TYR A 218 37.69 -19.22 12.39
CA TYR A 218 37.74 -17.84 12.88
C TYR A 218 38.08 -17.80 14.38
N ALA A 219 37.70 -18.81 15.16
CA ALA A 219 38.12 -18.94 16.55
C ALA A 219 39.65 -19.08 16.67
N ASP A 220 40.29 -19.92 15.88
CA ASP A 220 41.75 -20.10 15.92
C ASP A 220 42.50 -18.83 15.52
N LYS A 221 42.03 -18.13 14.47
CA LYS A 221 42.55 -16.81 14.12
C LYS A 221 42.44 -15.81 15.27
N GLY A 222 41.26 -15.74 15.89
CA GLY A 222 41.02 -14.85 17.01
C GLY A 222 41.83 -15.21 18.26
N ILE A 223 42.04 -16.50 18.54
CA ILE A 223 42.84 -16.98 19.68
C ILE A 223 44.30 -16.60 19.48
N ASN A 224 44.87 -16.86 18.31
CA ASN A 224 46.26 -16.50 18.01
C ASN A 224 46.50 -14.99 18.16
N MET A 225 45.57 -14.18 17.66
CA MET A 225 45.62 -12.73 17.81
C MET A 225 45.42 -12.28 19.25
N SER A 226 44.51 -12.92 19.99
CA SER A 226 44.28 -12.61 21.40
C SER A 226 45.49 -12.97 22.27
N LYS A 227 46.20 -14.06 21.95
CA LYS A 227 47.47 -14.43 22.59
C LYS A 227 48.53 -13.36 22.37
N SER A 228 48.74 -12.92 21.12
CA SER A 228 49.73 -11.88 20.80
C SER A 228 49.41 -10.52 21.45
N LEU A 229 48.12 -10.24 21.65
CA LEU A 229 47.64 -9.00 22.30
C LEU A 229 47.54 -9.09 23.83
N ASN A 230 47.81 -10.27 24.41
CA ASN A 230 47.48 -10.59 25.80
C ASN A 230 46.02 -10.24 26.19
N TYR A 231 45.08 -10.46 25.27
CA TYR A 231 43.67 -10.10 25.43
C TYR A 231 42.85 -11.27 26.00
N LYS A 232 42.74 -11.33 27.33
CA LYS A 232 42.15 -12.48 28.03
C LYS A 232 40.66 -12.65 27.77
N GLU A 233 39.90 -11.56 27.66
CA GLU A 233 38.46 -11.64 27.39
C GLU A 233 38.17 -12.20 26.00
N GLY A 234 39.00 -11.85 25.00
CA GLY A 234 38.95 -12.46 23.67
C GLY A 234 39.23 -13.96 23.71
N LEU A 235 40.25 -14.38 24.48
CA LEU A 235 40.54 -15.81 24.66
C LEU A 235 39.38 -16.58 25.27
N VAL A 236 38.78 -16.05 26.35
CA VAL A 236 37.65 -16.70 27.03
C VAL A 236 36.48 -16.91 26.06
N ASP A 237 36.04 -15.87 25.34
CA ASP A 237 34.90 -16.03 24.43
C ASP A 237 35.21 -17.06 23.33
N LEU A 238 36.39 -16.99 22.71
CA LEU A 238 36.74 -17.87 21.60
C LEU A 238 36.97 -19.32 22.02
N TYR A 239 37.56 -19.57 23.20
CA TYR A 239 37.65 -20.93 23.74
C TYR A 239 36.26 -21.49 24.07
N ILE A 240 35.34 -20.67 24.59
CA ILE A 240 33.93 -21.08 24.76
C ILE A 240 33.33 -21.46 23.41
N LYS A 241 33.52 -20.65 22.35
CA LYS A 241 33.01 -20.99 21.00
C LYS A 241 33.53 -22.34 20.51
N LYS A 242 34.83 -22.62 20.65
CA LYS A 242 35.40 -23.93 20.29
C LYS A 242 34.80 -25.06 21.12
N GLY A 243 34.67 -24.86 22.43
CA GLY A 243 34.05 -25.84 23.33
C GLY A 243 32.61 -26.20 22.91
N ILE A 244 31.82 -25.19 22.53
CA ILE A 244 30.45 -25.37 22.00
C ILE A 244 30.46 -26.19 20.71
N VAL A 245 31.33 -25.86 19.77
CA VAL A 245 31.45 -26.59 18.50
C VAL A 245 31.78 -28.05 18.75
N TYR A 246 32.82 -28.33 19.55
CA TYR A 246 33.25 -29.70 19.83
C TYR A 246 32.18 -30.50 20.56
N TYR A 247 31.40 -29.87 21.44
CA TYR A 247 30.22 -30.50 22.03
C TYR A 247 29.21 -30.94 20.97
N TYR A 248 28.84 -30.05 20.02
CA TYR A 248 27.90 -30.42 18.95
C TYR A 248 28.47 -31.47 17.98
N LYS A 249 29.78 -31.49 17.77
CA LYS A 249 30.49 -32.54 17.03
C LYS A 249 30.63 -33.86 17.80
N LYS A 250 30.21 -33.91 19.08
CA LYS A 250 30.37 -35.05 19.99
C LYS A 250 31.84 -35.40 20.30
N GLU A 251 32.75 -34.46 20.08
CA GLU A 251 34.18 -34.56 20.39
C GLU A 251 34.41 -34.06 21.82
N PHE A 252 33.91 -34.79 22.81
CA PHE A 252 33.77 -34.31 24.19
C PHE A 252 35.10 -33.96 24.88
N ASP A 253 36.18 -34.68 24.60
CA ASP A 253 37.49 -34.39 25.20
C ASP A 253 38.00 -33.01 24.75
N GLN A 254 37.88 -32.71 23.46
CA GLN A 254 38.24 -31.40 22.92
C GLN A 254 37.30 -30.30 23.43
N ALA A 255 36.01 -30.62 23.62
CA ALA A 255 35.07 -29.70 24.24
C ALA A 255 35.53 -29.34 25.67
N PHE A 256 35.87 -30.34 26.48
CA PHE A 256 36.36 -30.14 27.84
C PHE A 256 37.66 -29.34 27.89
N ASP A 257 38.65 -29.65 27.05
CA ASP A 257 39.92 -28.92 27.04
C ASP A 257 39.75 -27.43 26.76
N ASN A 258 38.91 -27.09 25.78
CA ASN A 258 38.62 -25.70 25.43
C ASN A 258 37.80 -24.99 26.52
N LEU A 259 36.76 -25.65 27.06
CA LEU A 259 35.94 -25.08 28.13
C LEU A 259 36.75 -24.89 29.42
N LYS A 260 37.65 -25.82 29.74
CA LYS A 260 38.59 -25.71 30.86
C LYS A 260 39.55 -24.55 30.68
N SER A 261 40.12 -24.40 29.47
CA SER A 261 40.97 -23.24 29.14
C SER A 261 40.24 -21.90 29.36
N ALA A 262 38.95 -21.82 29.00
CA ALA A 262 38.14 -20.64 29.28
C ALA A 262 37.88 -20.46 30.79
N LYS A 263 37.58 -21.55 31.52
CA LYS A 263 37.36 -21.53 32.96
C LYS A 263 38.59 -21.05 33.74
N ASP A 264 39.76 -21.59 33.43
CA ASP A 264 41.01 -21.25 34.10
C ASP A 264 41.33 -19.75 33.94
N LEU A 265 41.05 -19.19 32.76
CA LEU A 265 41.17 -17.75 32.52
C LEU A 265 40.17 -16.91 33.32
N LEU A 266 38.93 -17.39 33.46
CA LEU A 266 37.89 -16.74 34.26
C LEU A 266 38.23 -16.74 35.75
N ASP A 267 38.85 -17.81 36.25
CA ASP A 267 39.26 -17.94 37.65
C ASP A 267 40.50 -17.08 37.94
N LEU A 268 41.52 -17.16 37.08
CA LEU A 268 42.84 -16.56 37.32
C LEU A 268 42.89 -15.03 37.15
N TYR A 269 42.06 -14.46 36.26
CA TYR A 269 42.15 -13.05 35.88
C TYR A 269 40.92 -12.24 36.28
N LYS A 270 41.11 -10.95 36.58
CA LYS A 270 40.02 -9.98 36.75
C LYS A 270 39.42 -9.63 35.39
N ILE A 271 38.41 -10.40 34.98
CA ILE A 271 37.60 -10.15 33.78
C ILE A 271 36.37 -9.34 34.19
N GLY A 272 36.02 -8.34 33.38
CA GLY A 272 34.91 -7.42 33.71
C GLY A 272 33.55 -8.11 33.84
N ASN A 273 33.15 -8.93 32.86
CA ASN A 273 31.90 -9.70 32.89
C ASN A 273 32.20 -11.20 32.96
N LYS A 274 32.22 -11.76 34.16
CA LYS A 274 32.44 -13.20 34.38
C LYS A 274 31.16 -14.02 34.35
N PHE A 275 30.02 -13.44 34.76
CA PHE A 275 28.78 -14.18 34.97
C PHE A 275 28.36 -14.99 33.74
N PHE A 276 28.16 -14.33 32.59
CA PHE A 276 27.69 -15.04 31.39
C PHE A 276 28.68 -16.05 30.82
N PRO A 277 29.99 -15.75 30.72
CA PRO A 277 30.98 -16.76 30.36
C PRO A 277 30.99 -17.96 31.30
N THR A 278 30.94 -17.76 32.63
CA THR A 278 30.93 -18.85 33.61
C THR A 278 29.70 -19.73 33.47
N VAL A 279 28.51 -19.12 33.34
CA VAL A 279 27.25 -19.86 33.09
C VAL A 279 27.36 -20.71 31.83
N LYS A 280 27.88 -20.16 30.72
CA LYS A 280 28.07 -20.91 29.48
C LYS A 280 29.06 -22.06 29.65
N VAL A 281 30.21 -21.81 30.27
CA VAL A 281 31.23 -22.84 30.52
C VAL A 281 30.63 -24.00 31.31
N ASN A 282 30.02 -23.71 32.45
CA ASN A 282 29.42 -24.72 33.31
C ASN A 282 28.30 -25.50 32.59
N TYR A 283 27.43 -24.81 31.86
CA TYR A 283 26.36 -25.44 31.09
C TYR A 283 26.91 -26.44 30.07
N TYR A 284 27.88 -26.03 29.24
CA TYR A 284 28.42 -26.91 28.21
C TYR A 284 29.30 -28.04 28.78
N MET A 285 30.00 -27.81 29.89
CA MET A 285 30.68 -28.90 30.62
C MET A 285 29.67 -29.90 31.18
N ALA A 286 28.56 -29.43 31.75
CA ALA A 286 27.48 -30.29 32.22
C ALA A 286 26.82 -31.06 31.08
N ALA A 287 26.60 -30.41 29.94
CA ALA A 287 26.03 -31.04 28.75
C ALA A 287 26.94 -32.17 28.22
N CYS A 288 28.26 -31.96 28.18
CA CYS A 288 29.22 -33.02 27.85
C CYS A 288 29.10 -34.21 28.80
N TYR A 289 29.04 -33.97 30.12
CA TYR A 289 28.87 -35.05 31.10
C TYR A 289 27.51 -35.76 30.98
N TYR A 290 26.44 -35.03 30.66
CA TYR A 290 25.12 -35.60 30.43
C TYR A 290 25.12 -36.57 29.26
N GLU A 291 25.73 -36.20 28.13
CA GLU A 291 25.86 -37.06 26.95
C GLU A 291 26.74 -38.30 27.24
N GLN A 292 27.76 -38.15 28.07
CA GLN A 292 28.58 -39.25 28.59
C GLN A 292 27.87 -40.10 29.67
N ARG A 293 26.60 -39.81 29.98
CA ARG A 293 25.79 -40.46 31.04
C ARG A 293 26.33 -40.29 32.46
N ASN A 294 27.24 -39.35 32.67
CA ASN A 294 27.74 -38.99 33.99
C ASN A 294 26.85 -37.90 34.61
N TYR A 295 25.64 -38.28 34.99
CA TYR A 295 24.62 -37.36 35.45
C TYR A 295 24.98 -36.64 36.75
N ASP A 296 25.75 -37.28 37.64
CA ASP A 296 26.18 -36.67 38.91
C ASP A 296 27.12 -35.49 38.68
N LYS A 297 28.12 -35.65 37.80
CA LYS A 297 29.00 -34.54 37.42
C LYS A 297 28.23 -33.44 36.69
N ALA A 298 27.33 -33.82 35.77
CA ALA A 298 26.50 -32.83 35.07
C ALA A 298 25.70 -31.96 36.04
N ILE A 299 25.05 -32.59 37.02
CA ILE A 299 24.30 -31.90 38.09
C ILE A 299 25.22 -30.98 38.91
N SER A 300 26.42 -31.43 39.31
CA SER A 300 27.38 -30.61 40.06
C SER A 300 27.77 -29.33 39.31
N TYR A 301 28.09 -29.41 38.02
CA TYR A 301 28.41 -28.22 37.22
C TYR A 301 27.22 -27.26 37.06
N LEU A 302 26.00 -27.80 36.97
CA LEU A 302 24.79 -26.96 36.91
C LEU A 302 24.55 -26.24 38.24
N TYR A 303 24.72 -26.92 39.39
CA TYR A 303 24.61 -26.27 40.70
C TYR A 303 25.68 -25.22 40.96
N ASN A 304 26.93 -25.46 40.51
CA ASN A 304 27.98 -24.43 40.57
C ASN A 304 27.54 -23.12 39.90
N THR A 305 26.61 -23.18 38.94
CA THR A 305 26.01 -22.00 38.31
C THR A 305 24.88 -21.41 39.14
N MET A 306 24.01 -22.26 39.71
CA MET A 306 22.85 -21.86 40.50
C MET A 306 23.22 -21.14 41.80
N ASP A 307 24.34 -21.52 42.42
CA ASP A 307 24.77 -20.98 43.72
C ASP A 307 25.04 -19.47 43.70
N PHE A 308 25.29 -18.88 42.52
CA PHE A 308 25.55 -17.43 42.37
C PHE A 308 24.54 -16.72 41.45
N ILE A 309 23.44 -17.38 41.04
CA ILE A 309 22.40 -16.73 40.24
C ILE A 309 21.57 -15.79 41.12
N GLU A 310 21.66 -14.49 40.83
CA GLU A 310 20.76 -13.49 41.40
C GLU A 310 19.37 -13.58 40.75
N GLU A 311 18.34 -13.10 41.45
CA GLU A 311 16.96 -13.16 40.96
C GLU A 311 16.76 -12.49 39.60
N LYS A 312 17.47 -11.38 39.36
CA LYS A 312 17.48 -10.65 38.07
C LYS A 312 17.99 -11.48 36.88
N ASP A 313 18.84 -12.48 37.14
CA ASP A 313 19.49 -13.27 36.09
C ASP A 313 18.74 -14.55 35.73
N ARG A 314 17.69 -14.90 36.47
CA ARG A 314 16.92 -16.14 36.28
C ARG A 314 16.23 -16.22 34.92
N SER A 315 15.88 -15.09 34.31
CA SER A 315 15.22 -15.01 33.00
C SER A 315 16.19 -15.11 31.81
N ARG A 316 17.51 -15.23 32.06
CA ARG A 316 18.51 -15.29 30.99
C ARG A 316 18.52 -16.69 30.36
N LEU A 317 18.54 -16.75 29.02
CA LEU A 317 18.42 -18.01 28.27
C LEU A 317 19.39 -19.13 28.72
N PRO A 318 20.69 -18.90 28.97
CA PRO A 318 21.59 -19.97 29.45
C PRO A 318 21.21 -20.52 30.83
N VAL A 319 20.63 -19.67 31.68
CA VAL A 319 20.13 -20.07 33.01
C VAL A 319 18.88 -20.93 32.86
N ILE A 320 17.94 -20.50 32.01
CA ILE A 320 16.72 -21.27 31.67
C ILE A 320 17.11 -22.65 31.13
N GLN A 321 18.06 -22.73 30.19
CA GLN A 321 18.55 -23.99 29.63
C GLN A 321 19.21 -24.90 30.68
N SER A 322 19.88 -24.31 31.68
CA SER A 322 20.49 -25.07 32.77
C SER A 322 19.44 -25.80 33.64
N HIS A 323 18.27 -25.18 33.87
CA HIS A 323 17.16 -25.82 34.58
C HIS A 323 16.59 -27.01 33.82
N LEU A 324 16.43 -26.88 32.49
CA LEU A 324 16.00 -27.99 31.63
C LEU A 324 17.01 -29.15 31.67
N LEU A 325 18.31 -28.85 31.62
CA LEU A 325 19.33 -29.89 31.69
C LEU A 325 19.37 -30.58 33.07
N LEU A 326 19.15 -29.85 34.16
CA LEU A 326 18.98 -30.43 35.50
C LEU A 326 17.79 -31.41 35.53
N ALA A 327 16.62 -30.97 35.02
CA ALA A 327 15.43 -31.81 34.94
C ALA A 327 15.71 -33.11 34.16
N ASN A 328 16.38 -33.01 33.01
CA ASN A 328 16.78 -34.16 32.20
C ASN A 328 17.75 -35.10 32.94
N CYS A 329 18.74 -34.56 33.66
CA CYS A 329 19.68 -35.37 34.46
C CYS A 329 18.93 -36.18 35.53
N TYR A 330 18.05 -35.54 36.31
CA TYR A 330 17.27 -36.22 37.35
C TYR A 330 16.29 -37.24 36.76
N PHE A 331 15.68 -36.93 35.61
CA PHE A 331 14.82 -37.87 34.90
C PHE A 331 15.58 -39.14 34.49
N LYS A 332 16.79 -39.00 33.93
CA LYS A 332 17.64 -40.15 33.56
C LYS A 332 18.11 -40.95 34.78
N LYS A 333 18.29 -40.29 35.93
CA LYS A 333 18.55 -40.93 37.22
C LYS A 333 17.31 -41.56 37.87
N LYS A 334 16.12 -41.43 37.27
CA LYS A 334 14.82 -41.88 37.80
C LYS A 334 14.40 -41.18 39.10
N ASP A 335 14.99 -40.03 39.42
CA ASP A 335 14.49 -39.15 40.48
C ASP A 335 13.43 -38.21 39.89
N TYR A 336 12.23 -38.75 39.72
CA TYR A 336 11.12 -38.04 39.08
C TYR A 336 10.65 -36.83 39.89
N LYS A 337 10.84 -36.85 41.22
CA LYS A 337 10.48 -35.74 42.10
C LYS A 337 11.35 -34.51 41.78
N GLN A 338 12.67 -34.70 41.71
CA GLN A 338 13.58 -33.63 41.33
C GLN A 338 13.43 -33.23 39.86
N ALA A 339 13.23 -34.20 38.96
CA ALA A 339 12.99 -33.90 37.54
C ALA A 339 11.81 -32.95 37.36
N HIS A 340 10.67 -33.25 37.99
CA HIS A 340 9.46 -32.43 37.92
C HIS A 340 9.64 -31.04 38.56
N TYR A 341 10.39 -30.96 39.67
CA TYR A 341 10.71 -29.67 40.30
C TYR A 341 11.45 -28.73 39.35
N TRP A 342 12.54 -29.21 38.73
CA TRP A 342 13.36 -28.41 37.81
C TRP A 342 12.64 -28.10 36.50
N GLU A 343 11.82 -29.03 36.00
CA GLU A 343 10.96 -28.84 34.84
C GLU A 343 9.95 -27.71 35.06
N ASN A 344 9.27 -27.68 36.22
CA ASN A 344 8.32 -26.62 36.55
C ASN A 344 8.98 -25.23 36.58
N ILE A 345 10.20 -25.13 37.11
CA ILE A 345 10.96 -23.87 37.10
C ILE A 345 11.28 -23.48 35.65
N TYR A 346 11.79 -24.42 34.84
CA TYR A 346 12.06 -24.17 33.43
C TYR A 346 10.82 -23.68 32.68
N VAL A 347 9.67 -24.36 32.82
CA VAL A 347 8.41 -23.99 32.16
C VAL A 347 7.99 -22.57 32.54
N LYS A 348 8.03 -22.23 33.83
CA LYS A 348 7.68 -20.89 34.32
C LYS A 348 8.61 -19.81 33.74
N LEU A 349 9.92 -20.03 33.80
CA LEU A 349 10.90 -19.06 33.30
C LEU A 349 10.86 -18.94 31.77
N ASN A 350 10.71 -20.05 31.07
CA ASN A 350 10.63 -20.06 29.62
C ASN A 350 9.34 -19.38 29.13
N LYS A 351 8.20 -19.59 29.80
CA LYS A 351 6.95 -18.86 29.49
C LYS A 351 7.14 -17.36 29.57
N ASN A 352 7.70 -16.86 30.69
CA ASN A 352 7.99 -15.43 30.84
C ASN A 352 8.93 -14.91 29.74
N TYR A 353 9.97 -15.69 29.42
CA TYR A 353 10.92 -15.37 28.35
C TYR A 353 10.24 -15.29 26.96
N GLN A 354 9.34 -16.23 26.64
CA GLN A 354 8.60 -16.20 25.37
C GLN A 354 7.61 -15.04 25.33
N GLU A 355 6.87 -14.74 26.41
CA GLU A 355 5.93 -13.61 26.44
C GLU A 355 6.64 -12.26 26.22
N GLU A 356 7.86 -12.08 26.74
CA GLU A 356 8.69 -10.90 26.46
C GLU A 356 9.17 -10.85 25.00
N LYS A 357 9.52 -12.01 24.44
CA LYS A 357 9.94 -12.16 23.03
C LYS A 357 8.78 -11.91 22.05
N ASP A 358 7.61 -12.48 22.29
CA ASP A 358 6.44 -12.45 21.40
C ASP A 358 5.83 -11.04 21.31
N LYS A 359 5.80 -10.29 22.42
CA LYS A 359 5.47 -8.86 22.42
C LYS A 359 6.33 -8.04 21.46
N THR A 360 7.55 -8.50 21.18
CA THR A 360 8.46 -7.86 20.23
C THR A 360 8.29 -8.41 18.82
N VAL A 361 8.24 -9.73 18.67
CA VAL A 361 8.16 -10.41 17.37
C VAL A 361 6.91 -9.97 16.61
N ASN A 362 5.77 -9.82 17.29
CA ASN A 362 4.54 -9.29 16.67
C ASN A 362 4.73 -7.85 16.17
N THR A 363 5.44 -6.98 16.90
CA THR A 363 5.73 -5.60 16.42
C THR A 363 6.68 -5.57 15.21
N ILE A 364 7.50 -6.62 15.02
CA ILE A 364 8.45 -6.75 13.89
C ILE A 364 7.71 -7.27 12.67
N TYR A 365 6.94 -8.35 12.82
CA TYR A 365 6.12 -8.88 11.73
C TYR A 365 5.14 -7.82 11.25
N GLU A 366 4.46 -7.10 12.14
CA GLU A 366 3.54 -6.03 11.76
C GLU A 366 4.22 -4.92 10.95
N LYS A 367 5.42 -4.47 11.33
CA LYS A 367 6.14 -3.41 10.59
C LYS A 367 6.75 -3.88 9.27
N GLU A 368 7.26 -5.11 9.21
CA GLU A 368 7.82 -5.66 7.98
C GLU A 368 6.72 -6.04 6.99
N ILE A 369 5.59 -6.55 7.48
CA ILE A 369 4.36 -6.73 6.70
C ILE A 369 3.88 -5.36 6.21
N GLU A 370 3.75 -4.35 7.06
CA GLU A 370 3.27 -3.02 6.64
C GLU A 370 4.19 -2.38 5.57
N LYS A 371 5.51 -2.56 5.69
CA LYS A 371 6.47 -2.07 4.68
C LYS A 371 6.36 -2.85 3.36
N HIS A 372 6.32 -4.18 3.41
CA HIS A 372 6.21 -5.01 2.21
C HIS A 372 4.82 -4.88 1.55
N GLU A 373 3.76 -4.72 2.32
CA GLU A 373 2.41 -4.42 1.82
C GLU A 373 2.36 -3.06 1.13
N LYS A 374 3.01 -2.02 1.67
CA LYS A 374 3.13 -0.72 0.99
C LYS A 374 3.89 -0.83 -0.33
N GLU A 375 5.00 -1.56 -0.36
CA GLU A 375 5.80 -1.78 -1.59
C GLU A 375 5.03 -2.61 -2.64
N ILE A 376 4.35 -3.69 -2.23
CA ILE A 376 3.52 -4.54 -3.11
C ILE A 376 2.30 -3.76 -3.63
N THR A 377 1.67 -2.93 -2.78
CA THR A 377 0.52 -2.11 -3.18
C THR A 377 0.94 -1.05 -4.21
N GLN A 378 2.10 -0.43 -4.03
CA GLN A 378 2.65 0.52 -5.01
C GLN A 378 2.99 -0.14 -6.35
N LEU A 379 3.56 -1.35 -6.33
CA LEU A 379 3.85 -2.12 -7.55
C LEU A 379 2.57 -2.59 -8.27
N LYS A 380 1.59 -3.14 -7.53
CA LYS A 380 0.29 -3.54 -8.08
C LYS A 380 -0.49 -2.36 -8.66
N ASN A 381 -0.45 -1.19 -8.03
CA ASN A 381 -1.11 0.01 -8.56
C ASN A 381 -0.46 0.49 -9.86
N LYS A 382 0.87 0.45 -9.97
CA LYS A 382 1.57 0.77 -11.23
C LYS A 382 1.20 -0.23 -12.34
N GLU A 383 1.14 -1.52 -12.03
CA GLU A 383 0.74 -2.56 -12.99
C GLU A 383 -0.72 -2.39 -13.44
N ASN A 384 -1.65 -2.14 -12.52
CA ASN A 384 -3.07 -1.96 -12.84
C ASN A 384 -3.32 -0.70 -13.69
N ILE A 385 -2.66 0.42 -13.39
CA ILE A 385 -2.75 1.64 -14.22
C ILE A 385 -2.29 1.35 -15.66
N SER A 386 -1.18 0.63 -15.83
CA SER A 386 -0.70 0.25 -17.16
C SER A 386 -1.68 -0.66 -17.93
N LYS A 387 -2.33 -1.61 -17.24
CA LYS A 387 -3.36 -2.50 -17.81
C LYS A 387 -4.61 -1.73 -18.23
N TYR A 388 -5.11 -0.80 -17.39
CA TYR A 388 -6.30 -0.01 -17.73
C TYR A 388 -6.05 0.98 -18.87
N LEU A 389 -4.84 1.57 -18.97
CA LEU A 389 -4.48 2.42 -20.11
C LEU A 389 -4.45 1.63 -21.43
N LEU A 390 -3.90 0.42 -21.41
CA LEU A 390 -3.87 -0.46 -22.58
C LEU A 390 -5.29 -0.90 -23.00
N ILE A 391 -6.13 -1.33 -22.06
CA ILE A 391 -7.54 -1.67 -22.35
C ILE A 391 -8.31 -0.44 -22.87
N GLY A 392 -8.09 0.74 -22.29
CA GLY A 392 -8.67 1.99 -22.74
C GLY A 392 -8.30 2.35 -24.18
N SER A 393 -7.03 2.18 -24.56
CA SER A 393 -6.59 2.41 -25.94
C SER A 393 -7.23 1.45 -26.94
N ILE A 394 -7.32 0.16 -26.60
CA ILE A 394 -7.90 -0.86 -27.48
C ILE A 394 -9.40 -0.63 -27.67
N THR A 395 -10.12 -0.33 -26.59
CA THR A 395 -11.57 -0.07 -26.67
C THR A 395 -11.87 1.19 -27.49
N MET A 396 -11.07 2.25 -27.35
CA MET A 396 -11.21 3.46 -28.15
C MET A 396 -10.98 3.19 -29.65
N SER A 397 -9.94 2.42 -30.00
CA SER A 397 -9.68 2.05 -31.40
C SER A 397 -10.80 1.21 -32.00
N LEU A 398 -11.38 0.28 -31.24
CA LEU A 398 -12.51 -0.54 -31.69
C LEU A 398 -13.78 0.29 -31.92
N ILE A 399 -14.05 1.27 -31.05
CA ILE A 399 -15.19 2.19 -31.21
C ILE A 399 -15.05 3.01 -32.50
N LEU A 400 -13.85 3.55 -32.76
CA LEU A 400 -13.58 4.32 -33.98
C LEU A 400 -13.75 3.47 -35.25
N LEU A 401 -13.25 2.23 -35.24
CA LEU A 401 -13.43 1.29 -36.34
C LEU A 401 -14.92 0.96 -36.57
N PHE A 402 -15.69 0.75 -35.50
CA PHE A 402 -17.11 0.47 -35.58
C PHE A 402 -17.91 1.66 -36.15
N ILE A 403 -17.61 2.88 -35.71
CA ILE A 403 -18.23 4.10 -36.25
C ILE A 403 -17.90 4.24 -37.75
N GLY A 404 -16.63 4.05 -38.13
CA GLY A 404 -16.22 4.08 -39.53
C GLY A 404 -16.95 3.04 -40.38
N PHE A 405 -17.11 1.82 -39.87
CA PHE A 405 -17.80 0.73 -40.56
C PHE A 405 -19.30 1.00 -40.75
N THR A 406 -19.98 1.49 -39.70
CA THR A 406 -21.43 1.81 -39.79
C THR A 406 -21.70 2.95 -40.76
N TYR A 407 -20.84 3.97 -40.77
CA TYR A 407 -20.91 5.07 -41.74
C TYR A 407 -20.73 4.56 -43.18
N TYR A 408 -19.71 3.71 -43.41
CA TYR A 408 -19.46 3.11 -44.72
C TYR A 408 -20.64 2.27 -45.23
N LYS A 409 -21.19 1.38 -44.38
CA LYS A 409 -22.37 0.57 -44.74
C LYS A 409 -23.59 1.43 -45.06
N LYS A 410 -23.84 2.49 -44.29
CA LYS A 410 -24.98 3.38 -44.52
C LYS A 410 -24.86 4.12 -45.85
N GLN A 411 -23.66 4.55 -46.19
CA GLN A 411 -23.39 5.23 -47.46
C GLN A 411 -23.69 4.33 -48.67
N GLN A 412 -23.28 3.05 -48.61
CA GLN A 412 -23.57 2.08 -49.67
C GLN A 412 -25.09 1.84 -49.85
N SER A 413 -25.82 1.64 -48.75
CA SER A 413 -27.27 1.45 -48.79
C SER A 413 -28.01 2.66 -49.39
N ASN A 414 -27.63 3.89 -49.00
CA ASN A 414 -28.27 5.09 -49.55
C ASN A 414 -28.03 5.26 -51.06
N LYS A 415 -26.91 4.77 -51.60
CA LYS A 415 -26.62 4.79 -53.04
C LYS A 415 -27.59 3.90 -53.82
N LEU A 416 -27.85 2.68 -53.32
CA LEU A 416 -28.76 1.72 -53.94
C LEU A 416 -30.23 2.22 -53.93
N VAL A 417 -30.71 2.71 -52.78
CA VAL A 417 -32.07 3.25 -52.66
C VAL A 417 -32.28 4.45 -53.59
N PHE A 418 -31.25 5.27 -53.79
CA PHE A 418 -31.31 6.39 -54.72
C PHE A 418 -31.46 5.95 -56.17
N SER A 419 -30.67 4.97 -56.63
CA SER A 419 -30.79 4.46 -58.00
C SER A 419 -32.18 3.87 -58.28
N GLU A 420 -32.72 3.07 -57.36
CA GLU A 420 -34.06 2.49 -57.48
C GLU A 420 -35.16 3.58 -57.52
N LEU A 421 -35.03 4.61 -56.68
CA LEU A 421 -36.00 5.69 -56.62
C LEU A 421 -36.05 6.51 -57.92
N VAL A 422 -34.89 6.81 -58.51
CA VAL A 422 -34.80 7.53 -59.78
C VAL A 422 -35.40 6.72 -60.92
N GLU A 423 -35.13 5.41 -60.97
CA GLU A 423 -35.70 4.49 -61.95
C GLU A 423 -37.22 4.40 -61.82
N LYS A 424 -37.73 4.25 -60.59
CA LYS A 424 -39.18 4.22 -60.31
C LYS A 424 -39.89 5.49 -60.77
N ILE A 425 -39.29 6.66 -60.55
CA ILE A 425 -39.87 7.94 -61.01
C ILE A 425 -39.88 7.99 -62.55
N LYS A 426 -38.84 7.51 -63.22
CA LYS A 426 -38.79 7.43 -64.69
C LYS A 426 -39.91 6.52 -65.23
N HIS A 427 -40.17 5.37 -64.61
CA HIS A 427 -41.31 4.51 -64.96
C HIS A 427 -42.67 5.18 -64.74
N LEU A 428 -42.88 5.85 -63.60
CA LEU A 428 -44.13 6.56 -63.29
C LEU A 428 -44.40 7.77 -64.20
N GLU A 429 -43.37 8.35 -64.81
CA GLU A 429 -43.51 9.38 -65.84
C GLU A 429 -43.84 8.76 -67.22
N GLY A 430 -43.29 7.59 -67.54
CA GLY A 430 -43.58 6.86 -68.78
C GLY A 430 -44.99 6.27 -68.85
N GLU A 431 -45.55 5.79 -67.74
CA GLU A 431 -46.88 5.17 -67.69
C GLU A 431 -48.05 6.18 -67.75
N LYS A 432 -47.85 7.46 -67.41
CA LYS A 432 -48.89 8.51 -67.55
C LYS A 432 -49.13 8.95 -69.00
N SER A 433 -48.27 8.57 -69.96
CA SER A 433 -48.40 8.88 -71.39
C SER A 433 -49.14 7.80 -72.20
N LYS A 434 -49.52 6.66 -71.60
CA LYS A 434 -50.24 5.56 -72.27
C LYS A 434 -51.31 4.95 -71.35
N LYS A 435 -52.51 5.53 -71.32
CA LYS A 435 -53.75 4.80 -70.95
C LYS A 435 -54.88 5.14 -71.91
N THR A 436 -54.88 4.43 -73.04
CA THR A 436 -56.09 4.00 -73.74
C THR A 436 -56.59 2.72 -73.07
N SER A 437 -57.90 2.58 -72.98
CA SER A 437 -58.70 1.41 -72.60
C SER A 437 -58.03 0.02 -72.65
N LYS A 438 -58.03 -0.71 -71.52
CA LYS A 438 -58.63 -2.04 -71.44
C LYS A 438 -58.76 -2.57 -70.02
N ASP A 439 -59.83 -3.33 -69.85
CA ASP A 439 -60.30 -4.05 -68.68
C ASP A 439 -59.26 -4.85 -67.92
N SER A 440 -59.37 -4.82 -66.60
CA SER A 440 -59.23 -6.02 -65.77
C SER A 440 -60.16 -5.89 -64.57
N SER A 441 -61.16 -6.75 -64.62
CA SER A 441 -62.27 -6.96 -63.71
C SER A 441 -61.84 -7.29 -62.28
N ALA A 442 -62.43 -6.60 -61.31
CA ALA A 442 -62.98 -7.19 -60.08
C ALA A 442 -63.89 -6.15 -59.40
N THR A 443 -65.08 -6.01 -59.99
CA THR A 443 -66.37 -5.85 -59.33
C THR A 443 -66.39 -5.22 -57.93
N ILE A 444 -66.55 -3.89 -57.86
CA ILE A 444 -67.58 -3.27 -56.99
C ILE A 444 -68.27 -2.20 -57.83
N VAL A 445 -69.32 -2.62 -58.54
CA VAL A 445 -70.33 -1.72 -59.06
C VAL A 445 -71.22 -1.34 -57.88
N ILE A 446 -70.92 -0.21 -57.26
CA ILE A 446 -72.00 0.65 -56.80
C ILE A 446 -72.02 1.77 -57.84
N ASP A 447 -72.84 1.54 -58.88
CA ASP A 447 -73.30 2.55 -59.81
C ASP A 447 -74.16 3.55 -59.05
N ASP A 448 -73.49 4.45 -58.35
CA ASP A 448 -74.09 5.66 -57.85
C ASP A 448 -73.42 6.78 -58.64
N LYS A 449 -74.19 7.45 -59.52
CA LYS A 449 -73.73 8.62 -60.29
C LYS A 449 -72.99 9.63 -59.41
N LYS A 450 -73.26 9.65 -58.09
CA LYS A 450 -72.55 10.44 -57.08
C LYS A 450 -71.10 9.99 -56.83
N VAL A 451 -70.78 8.69 -56.77
CA VAL A 451 -69.40 8.20 -56.57
C VAL A 451 -68.54 8.60 -57.76
N THR A 452 -69.02 8.36 -58.99
CA THR A 452 -68.30 8.75 -60.21
C THR A 452 -68.12 10.27 -60.30
N ALA A 453 -69.12 11.06 -59.88
CA ALA A 453 -68.99 12.51 -59.80
C ALA A 453 -67.95 12.97 -58.77
N VAL A 454 -67.87 12.31 -57.61
CA VAL A 454 -66.84 12.59 -56.58
C VAL A 454 -65.45 12.18 -57.06
N LEU A 455 -65.30 11.02 -57.71
CA LEU A 455 -64.03 10.58 -58.27
C LEU A 455 -63.53 11.52 -59.38
N LYS A 456 -64.41 11.91 -60.31
CA LYS A 456 -64.08 12.91 -61.35
C LYS A 456 -63.75 14.28 -60.73
N GLY A 457 -64.44 14.65 -59.65
CA GLY A 457 -64.12 15.84 -58.86
C GLY A 457 -62.75 15.77 -58.19
N LEU A 458 -62.36 14.59 -57.66
CA LEU A 458 -61.04 14.35 -57.10
C LEU A 458 -59.96 14.42 -58.17
N GLU A 459 -60.14 13.77 -59.32
CA GLU A 459 -59.22 13.85 -60.46
C GLU A 459 -59.03 15.31 -60.91
N LYS A 460 -60.11 16.07 -61.02
CA LYS A 460 -60.02 17.51 -61.34
C LYS A 460 -59.21 18.28 -60.29
N LEU A 461 -59.37 18.00 -58.99
CA LEU A 461 -58.60 18.64 -57.94
C LEU A 461 -57.14 18.16 -57.88
N GLU A 462 -56.86 16.92 -58.28
CA GLU A 462 -55.50 16.40 -58.49
C GLU A 462 -54.82 17.16 -59.65
N ASP A 463 -55.52 17.32 -60.78
CA ASP A 463 -55.03 18.05 -61.96
C ASP A 463 -54.85 19.56 -61.71
N GLU A 464 -55.72 20.17 -60.89
CA GLU A 464 -55.59 21.55 -60.42
C GLU A 464 -54.52 21.71 -59.30
N GLU A 465 -53.81 20.63 -58.96
CA GLU A 465 -52.78 20.58 -57.90
C GLU A 465 -53.26 21.11 -56.54
N TYR A 466 -54.57 21.00 -56.25
CA TYR A 466 -55.18 21.55 -55.05
C TYR A 466 -54.58 20.99 -53.76
N PHE A 467 -54.02 19.78 -53.82
CA PHE A 467 -53.31 19.14 -52.72
C PHE A 467 -52.07 19.92 -52.24
N LEU A 468 -51.47 20.80 -53.06
CA LEU A 468 -50.33 21.64 -52.68
C LEU A 468 -50.72 22.79 -51.74
N LYS A 469 -52.00 23.16 -51.66
CA LYS A 469 -52.44 24.23 -50.75
C LYS A 469 -52.33 23.77 -49.29
N SER A 470 -51.74 24.60 -48.43
CA SER A 470 -51.56 24.30 -47.01
C SER A 470 -52.88 24.10 -46.24
N GLU A 471 -53.97 24.67 -46.76
CA GLU A 471 -55.33 24.55 -46.26
C GLU A 471 -56.08 23.33 -46.81
N CYS A 472 -55.47 22.50 -47.66
CA CYS A 472 -56.09 21.31 -48.24
C CYS A 472 -56.39 20.26 -47.15
N GLY A 473 -57.54 20.40 -46.50
CA GLY A 473 -58.06 19.49 -45.48
C GLY A 473 -59.33 18.78 -45.94
N LEU A 474 -59.65 17.67 -45.28
CA LEU A 474 -60.77 16.78 -45.62
C LEU A 474 -62.11 17.53 -45.79
N GLY A 475 -62.40 18.49 -44.91
CA GLY A 475 -63.62 19.30 -44.95
C GLY A 475 -63.75 20.16 -46.21
N LEU A 476 -62.69 20.88 -46.57
CA LEU A 476 -62.68 21.75 -47.76
C LEU A 476 -62.68 20.95 -49.06
N MET A 477 -61.95 19.82 -49.08
CA MET A 477 -61.96 18.93 -50.25
C MET A 477 -63.34 18.31 -50.45
N ALA A 478 -64.00 17.84 -49.39
CA ALA A 478 -65.38 17.32 -49.46
C ALA A 478 -66.35 18.37 -50.02
N LYS A 479 -66.27 19.61 -49.53
CA LYS A 479 -67.09 20.73 -50.03
C LYS A 479 -66.85 21.01 -51.52
N LYS A 480 -65.60 20.99 -51.99
CA LYS A 480 -65.24 21.24 -53.40
C LYS A 480 -65.73 20.15 -54.34
N VAL A 481 -65.69 18.89 -53.93
CA VAL A 481 -66.26 17.77 -54.70
C VAL A 481 -67.75 17.56 -54.43
N LYS A 482 -68.41 18.52 -53.76
CA LYS A 482 -69.84 18.56 -53.45
C LYS A 482 -70.35 17.33 -52.69
N THR A 483 -69.60 16.88 -51.68
CA THR A 483 -69.97 15.76 -50.80
C THR A 483 -69.65 16.04 -49.32
N ASN A 484 -69.94 15.08 -48.44
CA ASN A 484 -69.57 15.14 -47.02
C ASN A 484 -68.27 14.38 -46.72
N THR A 485 -67.61 14.71 -45.61
CA THR A 485 -66.30 14.17 -45.23
C THR A 485 -66.30 12.66 -45.03
N THR A 486 -67.37 12.11 -44.46
CA THR A 486 -67.55 10.66 -44.26
C THR A 486 -67.60 9.92 -45.59
N TYR A 487 -68.38 10.42 -46.55
CA TYR A 487 -68.52 9.81 -47.87
C TYR A 487 -67.23 9.93 -48.67
N LEU A 488 -66.56 11.08 -48.62
CA LEU A 488 -65.26 11.27 -49.26
C LEU A 488 -64.21 10.29 -48.72
N THR A 489 -64.14 10.11 -47.41
CA THR A 489 -63.16 9.19 -46.79
C THR A 489 -63.45 7.74 -47.18
N LYS A 490 -64.72 7.34 -47.21
CA LYS A 490 -65.12 6.00 -47.70
C LYS A 490 -64.74 5.78 -49.15
N ILE A 491 -64.91 6.79 -50.02
CA ILE A 491 -64.53 6.71 -51.44
C ILE A 491 -63.01 6.62 -51.60
N ILE A 492 -62.23 7.45 -50.92
CA ILE A 492 -60.76 7.40 -51.00
C ILE A 492 -60.25 6.04 -50.49
N HIS A 493 -60.83 5.54 -49.39
CA HIS A 493 -60.48 4.21 -48.88
C HIS A 493 -60.81 3.11 -49.88
N ALA A 494 -62.01 3.11 -50.46
CA ALA A 494 -62.46 2.09 -51.40
C ALA A 494 -61.70 2.11 -52.74
N HIS A 495 -61.45 3.29 -53.31
CA HIS A 495 -60.89 3.42 -54.68
C HIS A 495 -59.40 3.73 -54.73
N LYS A 496 -58.82 4.32 -53.68
CA LYS A 496 -57.38 4.64 -53.61
C LYS A 496 -56.64 3.76 -52.58
N GLY A 497 -57.37 2.97 -51.79
CA GLY A 497 -56.81 2.05 -50.78
C GLY A 497 -56.11 2.76 -49.61
N LYS A 498 -56.43 4.03 -49.36
CA LYS A 498 -55.70 4.91 -48.44
C LYS A 498 -56.65 5.71 -47.56
N ASN A 499 -56.19 6.15 -46.39
CA ASN A 499 -56.91 7.22 -45.69
C ASN A 499 -56.60 8.59 -46.34
N PHE A 500 -57.41 9.61 -46.03
CA PHE A 500 -57.28 10.94 -46.65
C PHE A 500 -55.87 11.55 -46.47
N ASN A 501 -55.29 11.44 -45.27
CA ASN A 501 -53.98 12.03 -44.98
C ASN A 501 -52.86 11.34 -45.76
N GLU A 502 -52.91 10.01 -45.89
CA GLU A 502 -51.98 9.22 -46.71
C GLU A 502 -52.12 9.58 -48.19
N TYR A 503 -53.35 9.69 -48.68
CA TYR A 503 -53.64 10.05 -50.05
C TYR A 503 -53.05 11.44 -50.40
N ILE A 504 -53.28 12.47 -49.58
CA ILE A 504 -52.70 13.80 -49.79
C ILE A 504 -51.17 13.79 -49.63
N THR A 505 -50.64 13.08 -48.63
CA THR A 505 -49.20 12.95 -48.41
C THR A 505 -48.51 12.35 -49.63
N ASP A 506 -49.08 11.28 -50.19
CA ASP A 506 -48.54 10.60 -51.37
C ASP A 506 -48.53 11.51 -52.60
N LEU A 507 -49.64 12.20 -52.88
CA LEU A 507 -49.70 13.17 -53.97
C LEU A 507 -48.62 14.26 -53.83
N ARG A 508 -48.45 14.82 -52.62
CA ARG A 508 -47.44 15.85 -52.35
C ARG A 508 -46.01 15.34 -52.52
N ILE A 509 -45.69 14.16 -51.99
CA ILE A 509 -44.32 13.61 -52.09
C ILE A 509 -44.02 13.19 -53.53
N GLU A 510 -44.97 12.59 -54.24
CA GLU A 510 -44.80 12.24 -55.66
C GLU A 510 -44.62 13.49 -56.54
N TYR A 511 -45.37 14.55 -56.28
CA TYR A 511 -45.18 15.85 -56.92
C TYR A 511 -43.79 16.42 -56.61
N ALA A 512 -43.39 16.44 -55.34
CA ALA A 512 -42.07 16.92 -54.93
C ALA A 512 -40.94 16.17 -55.63
N LEU A 513 -41.02 14.84 -55.72
CA LEU A 513 -40.03 14.00 -56.39
C LEU A 513 -39.90 14.33 -57.89
N LYS A 514 -41.03 14.45 -58.59
CA LYS A 514 -41.07 14.79 -60.02
C LYS A 514 -40.56 16.21 -60.27
N ARG A 515 -41.03 17.19 -59.50
CA ARG A 515 -40.58 18.58 -59.64
C ARG A 515 -39.10 18.74 -59.29
N LEU A 516 -38.60 18.08 -58.24
CA LEU A 516 -37.17 18.09 -57.93
C LEU A 516 -36.32 17.45 -59.03
N LYS A 517 -36.82 16.41 -59.71
CA LYS A 517 -36.13 15.80 -60.85
C LYS A 517 -36.06 16.75 -62.05
N ASN A 518 -37.18 17.41 -62.39
CA ASN A 518 -37.33 18.11 -63.67
C ASN A 518 -37.07 19.63 -63.59
N ASP A 519 -37.21 20.26 -62.43
CA ASP A 519 -37.08 21.72 -62.25
C ASP A 519 -35.78 22.09 -61.51
N LYS A 520 -34.82 22.66 -62.24
CA LYS A 520 -33.53 23.13 -61.70
C LYS A 520 -33.69 24.26 -60.70
N LYS A 521 -34.64 25.18 -60.88
CA LYS A 521 -34.86 26.31 -59.96
C LYS A 521 -35.43 25.79 -58.65
N PHE A 522 -36.35 24.83 -58.71
CA PHE A 522 -36.92 24.21 -57.51
C PHE A 522 -35.88 23.45 -56.69
N ARG A 523 -34.88 22.82 -57.32
CA ARG A 523 -33.76 22.18 -56.61
C ARG A 523 -32.89 23.16 -55.81
N ALA A 524 -32.79 24.41 -56.24
CA ALA A 524 -31.99 25.43 -55.55
C ALA A 524 -32.66 25.96 -54.27
N PHE A 525 -33.93 25.60 -54.02
CA PHE A 525 -34.65 26.02 -52.83
C PHE A 525 -34.17 25.27 -51.58
N SER A 526 -34.22 25.94 -50.42
CA SER A 526 -33.98 25.26 -49.14
C SER A 526 -35.05 24.18 -48.90
N VAL A 527 -34.73 23.13 -48.13
CA VAL A 527 -35.72 22.09 -47.78
C VAL A 527 -36.96 22.69 -47.12
N LYS A 528 -36.80 23.77 -46.36
CA LYS A 528 -37.90 24.53 -45.76
C LYS A 528 -38.80 25.20 -46.79
N SER A 529 -38.22 25.83 -47.81
CA SER A 529 -38.96 26.44 -48.91
C SER A 529 -39.69 25.38 -49.74
N ILE A 530 -39.04 24.24 -50.03
CA ILE A 530 -39.65 23.11 -50.74
C ILE A 530 -40.83 22.56 -49.95
N ALA A 531 -40.69 22.39 -48.63
CA ALA A 531 -41.76 21.94 -47.77
C ALA A 531 -43.00 22.86 -47.84
N ALA A 532 -42.78 24.18 -47.80
CA ALA A 532 -43.85 25.17 -47.90
C ALA A 532 -44.56 25.11 -49.28
N GLU A 533 -43.79 25.04 -50.37
CA GLU A 533 -44.28 24.94 -51.75
C GLU A 533 -45.13 23.68 -51.99
N VAL A 534 -44.79 22.56 -51.33
CA VAL A 534 -45.55 21.30 -51.45
C VAL A 534 -46.62 21.14 -50.37
N GLY A 535 -46.99 22.24 -49.69
CA GLY A 535 -48.14 22.32 -48.80
C GLY A 535 -47.91 21.88 -47.35
N TYR A 536 -46.66 21.72 -46.92
CA TYR A 536 -46.30 21.41 -45.53
C TYR A 536 -46.00 22.68 -44.73
N LYS A 537 -46.47 22.73 -43.49
CA LYS A 537 -46.22 23.84 -42.56
C LYS A 537 -44.85 23.79 -41.89
N SER A 538 -44.21 22.61 -41.87
CA SER A 538 -42.91 22.36 -41.24
C SER A 538 -42.05 21.51 -42.16
N ASP A 539 -40.77 21.88 -42.24
CA ASP A 539 -39.73 21.20 -42.98
C ASP A 539 -39.36 19.84 -42.36
N ASP A 540 -39.39 19.70 -41.03
CA ASP A 540 -39.22 18.41 -40.35
C ASP A 540 -40.34 17.43 -40.70
N ALA A 541 -41.60 17.91 -40.68
CA ALA A 541 -42.76 17.09 -41.07
C ALA A 541 -42.65 16.62 -42.52
N PHE A 542 -42.24 17.51 -43.44
CA PHE A 542 -41.95 17.14 -44.83
C PHE A 542 -40.80 16.13 -44.92
N ALA A 543 -39.66 16.39 -44.29
CA ALA A 543 -38.48 15.52 -44.35
C ALA A 543 -38.77 14.12 -43.80
N LYS A 544 -39.53 14.02 -42.71
CA LYS A 544 -39.96 12.74 -42.13
C LYS A 544 -40.88 11.97 -43.07
N ARG A 545 -41.86 12.63 -43.69
CA ARG A 545 -42.78 11.98 -44.66
C ARG A 545 -42.07 11.61 -45.96
N PHE A 546 -41.21 12.49 -46.46
CA PHE A 546 -40.37 12.23 -47.62
C PHE A 546 -39.46 11.02 -47.37
N ARG A 547 -38.78 10.95 -46.22
CA ARG A 547 -37.94 9.80 -45.85
C ARG A 547 -38.75 8.53 -45.64
N ALA A 548 -39.91 8.61 -45.00
CA ALA A 548 -40.78 7.44 -44.81
C ALA A 548 -41.25 6.85 -46.16
N LYS A 549 -41.49 7.71 -47.16
CA LYS A 549 -41.94 7.29 -48.49
C LYS A 549 -40.79 6.83 -49.40
N THR A 550 -39.63 7.47 -49.31
CA THR A 550 -38.52 7.31 -50.27
C THR A 550 -37.32 6.54 -49.73
N GLY A 551 -37.24 6.35 -48.41
CA GLY A 551 -36.05 5.83 -47.72
C GLY A 551 -34.91 6.84 -47.57
N LEU A 552 -34.99 8.02 -48.19
CA LEU A 552 -33.91 9.01 -48.25
C LEU A 552 -34.30 10.34 -47.60
N ASN A 553 -33.30 11.05 -47.08
CA ASN A 553 -33.50 12.44 -46.66
C ASN A 553 -33.62 13.34 -47.90
N PRO A 554 -34.49 14.38 -47.91
CA PRO A 554 -34.63 15.30 -49.04
C PRO A 554 -33.30 15.89 -49.52
N SER A 555 -32.43 16.34 -48.61
CA SER A 555 -31.12 16.90 -48.96
C SER A 555 -30.21 15.92 -49.68
N TYR A 556 -30.26 14.63 -49.29
CA TYR A 556 -29.50 13.58 -49.98
C TYR A 556 -30.04 13.37 -51.39
N TYR A 557 -31.37 13.35 -51.56
CA TYR A 557 -32.00 13.20 -52.87
C TYR A 557 -31.68 14.39 -53.79
N ILE A 558 -31.83 15.63 -53.31
CA ILE A 558 -31.54 16.86 -54.09
C ILE A 558 -30.09 16.87 -54.59
N LYS A 559 -29.13 16.62 -53.69
CA LYS A 559 -27.70 16.60 -54.02
C LYS A 559 -27.35 15.56 -55.09
N ASN A 560 -27.94 14.36 -55.00
CA ASN A 560 -27.65 13.30 -55.96
C ASN A 560 -28.38 13.50 -57.30
N ILE A 561 -29.58 14.10 -57.32
CA ILE A 561 -30.25 14.49 -58.58
C ILE A 561 -29.47 15.59 -59.29
N GLU A 562 -28.98 16.59 -58.56
CA GLU A 562 -28.17 17.66 -59.15
C GLU A 562 -26.91 17.10 -59.80
N LYS A 563 -26.23 16.17 -59.14
CA LYS A 563 -25.08 15.47 -59.70
C LYS A 563 -25.46 14.68 -60.98
N LEU A 564 -26.56 13.91 -60.93
CA LEU A 564 -27.02 13.12 -62.08
C LEU A 564 -27.40 13.99 -63.29
N GLN A 565 -27.97 15.18 -63.07
CA GLN A 565 -28.30 16.14 -64.13
C GLN A 565 -27.06 16.83 -64.70
N GLN A 566 -26.04 17.11 -63.88
CA GLN A 566 -24.74 17.61 -64.34
C GLN A 566 -24.05 16.57 -65.23
N ASP A 567 -24.03 15.30 -64.79
CA ASP A 567 -23.41 14.20 -65.54
C ASP A 567 -24.11 13.98 -66.90
N ASN A 568 -25.45 14.08 -66.97
CA ASN A 568 -26.20 13.97 -68.23
C ASN A 568 -25.98 15.16 -69.19
N ASN A 569 -25.94 16.41 -68.68
CA ASN A 569 -25.70 17.59 -69.53
C ASN A 569 -24.29 17.59 -70.13
N ILE A 570 -23.29 17.06 -69.42
CA ILE A 570 -21.94 16.89 -69.95
C ILE A 570 -21.94 15.87 -71.09
N ALA A 571 -22.70 14.78 -70.96
CA ALA A 571 -22.81 13.73 -71.99
C ALA A 571 -23.59 14.13 -73.26
N GLU A 572 -24.46 15.15 -73.21
CA GLU A 572 -25.18 15.70 -74.39
C GLU A 572 -24.44 16.88 -75.07
N SER A 573 -23.40 17.42 -74.43
CA SER A 573 -22.55 18.53 -74.94
C SER A 573 -21.24 18.07 -75.57
N VAL A 574 -21.02 16.75 -75.63
CA VAL A 574 -19.92 16.03 -76.28
C VAL A 574 -20.52 15.19 -77.41
#